data_AF-A0A0A1SYU9-F1
#
_entry.id   AF-A0A0A1SYU9-F1
#
_cell.length_a   1.000
_cell.length_b   1.000
_cell.length_c   1.000
_cell.angle_alpha   90.00
_cell.angle_beta   90.00
_cell.angle_gamma   90.00
#
_symmetry.space_group_name_H-M   'P 1'
#
loop_
_entity.id
_entity.type
_entity.pdbx_description
1 polymer ?
#
loop_
_entity_poly.entity_id
_entity_poly.type
_entity_poly.pdbx_seq_one_letter_code
_entity_poly.pdbx_strand_id
1 'polypeptide(L)'
;MRSSTLLIAAATAVSASPLAARQSCDVANDFSNPGCADIAVIFARGTFDSGNIGPWVGCPFQDSLKAKFGNSAKVAFQGVSASDYSADLSGYIDDGGSAACSSSLARSVEDYAKRCPKAKFVISGWSQGALCAHKSFNSLTSSATRSRIFALTTFGDPISVWQDDMFFPAVPSNTKLLSYCKTSTPDPLCTNPLEDLPHDPKQFVQRLEAIWKDFSTADLNDAQKQAVKDLISELPKQASKKIGKLGKDILAGHIRRWMLTPQHFLYGVGQSPMTQQAAGDIVAAYQSVKA
;
A
#
# COMPACT_ATOMS: atom_id res chain seq x y z
N MET A 1 -55.98 26.87 33.52
CA MET A 1 -54.82 27.64 33.04
C MET A 1 -53.55 27.00 33.61
N ARG A 2 -52.81 26.24 32.82
CA ARG A 2 -51.50 25.68 33.19
C ARG A 2 -50.49 26.11 32.13
N SER A 3 -49.66 27.10 32.45
CA SER A 3 -48.56 27.56 31.59
C SER A 3 -47.50 26.47 31.53
N SER A 4 -47.14 26.04 30.31
CA SER A 4 -46.01 25.15 30.06
C SER A 4 -44.82 25.99 29.61
N THR A 5 -43.77 26.02 30.43
CA THR A 5 -42.51 26.71 30.17
C THR A 5 -41.67 25.86 29.21
N LEU A 6 -41.37 26.37 28.02
CA LEU A 6 -40.44 25.73 27.08
C LEU A 6 -38.99 25.97 27.56
N LEU A 7 -38.27 24.90 27.88
CA LEU A 7 -36.82 24.91 28.10
C LEU A 7 -36.10 24.81 26.75
N ILE A 8 -35.34 25.85 26.39
CA ILE A 8 -34.45 25.85 25.23
C ILE A 8 -33.14 25.19 25.65
N ALA A 9 -32.85 24.00 25.12
CA ALA A 9 -31.56 23.34 25.28
C ALA A 9 -30.53 23.99 24.34
N ALA A 10 -29.53 24.66 24.91
CA ALA A 10 -28.39 25.19 24.16
C ALA A 10 -27.49 24.03 23.70
N ALA A 11 -27.41 23.82 22.38
CA ALA A 11 -26.46 22.88 21.79
C ALA A 11 -25.05 23.48 21.85
N THR A 12 -24.19 22.94 22.71
CA THR A 12 -22.76 23.25 22.73
C THR A 12 -22.10 22.58 21.53
N ALA A 13 -21.65 23.38 20.55
CA ALA A 13 -20.80 22.90 19.47
C ALA A 13 -19.45 22.49 20.06
N VAL A 14 -19.14 21.19 20.05
CA VAL A 14 -17.80 20.68 20.38
C VAL A 14 -16.88 21.03 19.22
N SER A 15 -16.09 22.09 19.39
CA SER A 15 -14.98 22.41 18.49
C SER A 15 -13.94 21.30 18.57
N ALA A 16 -13.88 20.45 17.56
CA ALA A 16 -12.82 19.45 17.41
C ALA A 16 -11.46 20.18 17.41
N SER A 17 -10.57 19.82 18.33
CA SER A 17 -9.24 20.42 18.41
C SER A 17 -8.44 20.10 17.13
N PRO A 18 -7.63 21.03 16.60
CA PRO A 18 -6.81 20.84 15.39
C PRO A 18 -5.75 19.72 15.51
N LEU A 19 -5.61 19.10 16.69
CA LEU A 19 -4.79 17.91 16.93
C LEU A 19 -5.41 16.61 16.38
N ALA A 20 -6.74 16.50 16.31
CA ALA A 20 -7.41 15.32 15.74
C ALA A 20 -7.29 15.27 14.21
N ALA A 21 -7.18 16.43 13.55
CA ALA A 21 -6.93 16.50 12.10
C ALA A 21 -5.47 16.14 11.73
N ARG A 22 -4.56 16.02 12.71
CA ARG A 22 -3.19 15.49 12.51
C ARG A 22 -3.12 13.96 12.60
N GLN A 23 -4.22 13.25 12.85
CA GLN A 23 -4.20 11.85 13.27
C GLN A 23 -4.46 10.79 12.17
N SER A 24 -4.67 11.17 10.90
CA SER A 24 -4.81 10.20 9.80
C SER A 24 -3.96 10.60 8.59
N CYS A 25 -2.71 10.14 8.55
CA CYS A 25 -1.81 10.32 7.40
C CYS A 25 -2.00 9.23 6.33
N ASP A 26 -3.07 8.45 6.41
CA ASP A 26 -3.39 7.32 5.52
C ASP A 26 -4.12 7.74 4.24
N VAL A 27 -4.32 9.05 4.04
CA VAL A 27 -4.91 9.63 2.82
C VAL A 27 -3.98 10.67 2.20
N ALA A 28 -3.69 10.52 0.90
CA ALA A 28 -2.95 11.47 0.08
C ALA A 28 -3.70 11.77 -1.22
N ASN A 29 -3.95 13.05 -1.48
CA ASN A 29 -4.73 13.53 -2.64
C ASN A 29 -4.05 14.69 -3.37
N ASP A 30 -2.71 14.73 -3.40
CA ASP A 30 -1.98 15.88 -3.95
C ASP A 30 -2.23 16.08 -5.45
N PHE A 31 -2.73 15.06 -6.17
CA PHE A 31 -3.10 15.24 -7.56
C PHE A 31 -4.31 16.15 -7.73
N SER A 32 -5.11 16.41 -6.70
CA SER A 32 -6.20 17.41 -6.81
C SER A 32 -5.69 18.87 -6.77
N ASN A 33 -4.45 19.11 -6.35
CA ASN A 33 -3.87 20.45 -6.27
C ASN A 33 -3.69 21.08 -7.67
N PRO A 34 -3.93 22.40 -7.82
CA PRO A 34 -3.90 23.06 -9.13
C PRO A 34 -2.49 23.18 -9.74
N GLY A 35 -1.44 23.21 -8.93
CA GLY A 35 -0.07 23.38 -9.40
C GLY A 35 0.64 22.05 -9.69
N CYS A 36 1.40 21.99 -10.78
CA CYS A 36 2.20 20.82 -11.12
C CYS A 36 3.37 20.59 -10.15
N ALA A 37 3.65 19.32 -9.89
CA ALA A 37 4.85 18.86 -9.22
C ALA A 37 5.91 18.46 -10.26
N ASP A 38 7.17 18.55 -9.87
CA ASP A 38 8.27 18.00 -10.66
C ASP A 38 8.21 16.46 -10.65
N ILE A 39 7.82 15.90 -9.51
CA ILE A 39 7.71 14.47 -9.27
C ILE A 39 6.31 14.14 -8.77
N ALA A 40 5.65 13.21 -9.45
CA ALA A 40 4.34 12.71 -9.10
C ALA A 40 4.44 11.23 -8.73
N VAL A 41 4.11 10.91 -7.48
CA VAL A 41 4.09 9.55 -6.95
C VAL A 41 2.65 9.08 -6.85
N ILE A 42 2.33 7.96 -7.49
CA ILE A 42 1.07 7.25 -7.28
C ILE A 42 1.35 5.99 -6.47
N PHE A 43 0.54 5.74 -5.44
CA PHE A 43 0.76 4.69 -4.47
C PHE A 43 -0.47 3.80 -4.30
N ALA A 44 -0.30 2.49 -4.44
CA ALA A 44 -1.32 1.50 -4.08
C ALA A 44 -1.02 0.90 -2.69
N ARG A 45 -1.98 1.03 -1.77
CA ARG A 45 -1.90 0.51 -0.40
C ARG A 45 -2.02 -1.02 -0.33
N GLY A 46 -1.73 -1.59 0.84
CA GLY A 46 -1.74 -3.03 1.09
C GLY A 46 -3.14 -3.54 1.41
N THR A 47 -3.28 -4.86 1.46
CA THR A 47 -4.55 -5.50 1.83
C THR A 47 -4.99 -5.05 3.23
N PHE A 48 -6.25 -4.66 3.35
CA PHE A 48 -6.90 -4.13 4.56
C PHE A 48 -6.42 -2.77 5.06
N ASP A 49 -5.55 -2.09 4.33
CA ASP A 49 -5.18 -0.72 4.69
C ASP A 49 -6.38 0.22 4.61
N SER A 50 -6.47 1.10 5.61
CA SER A 50 -7.39 2.23 5.60
C SER A 50 -6.93 3.33 4.63
N GLY A 51 -7.83 4.27 4.34
CA GLY A 51 -7.54 5.41 3.48
C GLY A 51 -7.17 5.01 2.05
N ASN A 52 -6.25 5.75 1.42
CA ASN A 52 -5.78 5.45 0.06
C ASN A 52 -4.26 5.20 -0.02
N ILE A 53 -3.51 5.49 1.05
CA ILE A 53 -2.08 5.19 1.18
C ILE A 53 -1.74 4.32 2.40
N GLY A 54 -2.68 4.16 3.34
CA GLY A 54 -2.52 3.28 4.50
C GLY A 54 -1.52 3.79 5.56
N PRO A 55 -1.57 3.21 6.77
CA PRO A 55 -0.75 3.67 7.90
C PRO A 55 0.65 3.05 7.96
N TRP A 56 0.91 1.96 7.22
CA TRP A 56 2.14 1.16 7.36
C TRP A 56 3.30 1.67 6.52
N VAL A 57 3.06 1.85 5.21
CA VAL A 57 4.12 2.21 4.26
C VAL A 57 3.85 3.55 3.62
N GLY A 58 2.63 3.80 3.12
CA GLY A 58 2.35 5.00 2.35
C GLY A 58 2.59 6.29 3.13
N CYS A 59 2.10 6.37 4.37
CA CYS A 59 2.34 7.53 5.24
C CYS A 59 3.85 7.81 5.49
N PRO A 60 4.63 6.90 6.09
CA PRO A 60 6.06 7.15 6.32
C PRO A 60 6.87 7.33 5.03
N PHE A 61 6.43 6.72 3.92
CA PHE A 61 7.06 6.90 2.62
C PHE A 61 6.81 8.28 2.03
N GLN A 62 5.57 8.78 2.09
CA GLN A 62 5.25 10.14 1.70
C GLN A 62 6.09 11.16 2.48
N ASP A 63 6.14 11.01 3.81
CA ASP A 63 6.89 11.92 4.67
C ASP A 63 8.38 11.88 4.37
N SER A 64 8.94 10.67 4.19
CA SER A 64 10.35 10.48 3.84
C SER A 64 10.68 11.11 2.48
N LEU A 65 9.82 10.96 1.48
CA LEU A 65 10.01 11.56 0.15
C LEU A 65 9.98 13.09 0.21
N LYS A 66 8.94 13.66 0.83
CA LYS A 66 8.80 15.11 0.95
C LYS A 66 9.98 15.71 1.73
N ALA A 67 10.43 15.05 2.80
CA ALA A 67 11.61 15.45 3.56
C ALA A 67 12.92 15.35 2.76
N LYS A 68 13.13 14.26 2.01
CA LYS A 68 14.36 14.05 1.23
C LYS A 68 14.49 14.98 0.03
N PHE A 69 13.39 15.28 -0.66
CA PHE A 69 13.41 16.25 -1.75
C PHE A 69 13.53 17.68 -1.23
N GLY A 70 12.84 18.02 -0.14
CA GLY A 70 12.84 19.37 0.43
C GLY A 70 12.55 20.42 -0.65
N ASN A 71 13.43 21.41 -0.77
CA ASN A 71 13.31 22.48 -1.78
C ASN A 71 13.89 22.11 -3.16
N SER A 72 14.45 20.91 -3.33
CA SER A 72 15.16 20.51 -4.56
C SER A 72 14.22 20.12 -5.71
N ALA A 73 13.00 19.73 -5.38
CA ALA A 73 11.92 19.40 -6.31
C ALA A 73 10.58 19.40 -5.57
N LYS A 74 9.50 19.82 -6.24
CA LYS A 74 8.15 19.69 -5.73
C LYS A 74 7.64 18.26 -5.94
N VAL A 75 7.19 17.62 -4.86
CA VAL A 75 6.64 16.25 -4.86
C VAL A 75 5.12 16.31 -4.64
N ALA A 76 4.36 15.65 -5.52
CA ALA A 76 2.95 15.33 -5.30
C ALA A 76 2.81 13.83 -5.01
N PHE A 77 2.11 13.49 -3.93
CA PHE A 77 1.82 12.10 -3.54
C PHE A 77 0.31 11.83 -3.62
N GLN A 78 -0.08 10.76 -4.31
CA GLN A 78 -1.47 10.36 -4.51
C GLN A 78 -1.63 8.88 -4.18
N GLY A 79 -2.66 8.55 -3.41
CA GLY A 79 -3.10 7.16 -3.24
C GLY A 79 -4.12 6.75 -4.29
N VAL A 80 -4.19 5.46 -4.63
CA VAL A 80 -5.31 4.91 -5.41
C VAL A 80 -6.58 4.97 -4.57
N SER A 81 -7.61 5.65 -5.07
CA SER A 81 -8.87 5.90 -4.34
C SER A 81 -9.49 4.62 -3.80
N ALA A 82 -10.06 4.68 -2.59
CA ALA A 82 -10.81 3.58 -2.01
C ALA A 82 -12.04 3.15 -2.83
N SER A 83 -12.58 4.05 -3.66
CA SER A 83 -13.66 3.74 -4.61
C SER A 83 -13.21 2.81 -5.74
N ASP A 84 -11.94 2.90 -6.13
CA ASP A 84 -11.38 2.17 -7.27
C ASP A 84 -10.57 0.95 -6.82
N TYR A 85 -10.20 0.93 -5.54
CA TYR A 85 -9.39 -0.12 -4.94
C TYR A 85 -9.82 -0.38 -3.50
N SER A 86 -10.57 -1.47 -3.31
CA SER A 86 -11.05 -1.91 -2.00
C SER A 86 -9.93 -2.45 -1.09
N ALA A 87 -8.80 -2.88 -1.68
CA ALA A 87 -7.69 -3.52 -0.97
C ALA A 87 -8.13 -4.71 -0.11
N ASP A 88 -8.93 -5.61 -0.68
CA ASP A 88 -9.48 -6.77 0.03
C ASP A 88 -8.69 -8.05 -0.29
N LEU A 89 -9.03 -9.15 0.40
CA LEU A 89 -8.34 -10.41 0.18
C LEU A 89 -8.63 -11.01 -1.20
N SER A 90 -9.80 -10.72 -1.78
CA SER A 90 -10.19 -11.24 -3.10
C SER A 90 -9.29 -10.67 -4.20
N GLY A 91 -9.06 -9.35 -4.22
CA GLY A 91 -8.15 -8.73 -5.18
C GLY A 91 -6.71 -9.25 -5.06
N TYR A 92 -6.30 -9.73 -3.87
CA TYR A 92 -5.00 -10.36 -3.70
C TYR A 92 -5.00 -11.83 -4.14
N ILE A 93 -5.90 -12.67 -3.61
CA ILE A 93 -5.88 -14.13 -3.77
C ILE A 93 -6.45 -14.60 -5.11
N ASP A 94 -7.47 -13.95 -5.63
CA ASP A 94 -8.13 -14.40 -6.85
C ASP A 94 -7.42 -13.82 -8.08
N ASP A 95 -7.02 -12.55 -7.99
CA ASP A 95 -6.45 -11.83 -9.13
C ASP A 95 -4.91 -11.80 -9.10
N GLY A 96 -4.24 -12.08 -7.97
CA GLY A 96 -2.81 -11.81 -7.84
C GLY A 96 -2.51 -10.29 -7.89
N GLY A 97 -3.34 -9.49 -7.22
CA GLY A 97 -3.35 -8.03 -7.28
C GLY A 97 -4.50 -7.49 -8.12
N SER A 98 -5.33 -6.62 -7.52
CA SER A 98 -6.57 -6.13 -8.12
C SER A 98 -6.37 -5.48 -9.50
N ALA A 99 -7.13 -5.94 -10.50
CA ALA A 99 -7.12 -5.35 -11.84
C ALA A 99 -7.69 -3.91 -11.85
N ALA A 100 -8.71 -3.64 -11.02
CA ALA A 100 -9.29 -2.31 -10.87
C ALA A 100 -8.28 -1.31 -10.27
N CYS A 101 -7.52 -1.75 -9.26
CA CYS A 101 -6.40 -1.01 -8.67
C CYS A 101 -5.34 -0.65 -9.72
N SER A 102 -4.90 -1.64 -10.50
CA SER A 102 -3.89 -1.47 -11.56
C SER A 102 -4.35 -0.48 -12.63
N SER A 103 -5.61 -0.57 -13.04
CA SER A 103 -6.22 0.31 -14.05
C SER A 103 -6.41 1.73 -13.53
N SER A 104 -6.86 1.90 -12.28
CA SER A 104 -7.00 3.20 -11.64
C SER A 104 -5.64 3.88 -11.46
N LEU A 105 -4.62 3.13 -11.04
CA LEU A 105 -3.25 3.63 -10.91
C LEU A 105 -2.74 4.18 -12.26
N ALA A 106 -2.84 3.40 -13.34
CA ALA A 106 -2.41 3.84 -14.67
C ALA A 106 -3.19 5.07 -15.15
N ARG A 107 -4.51 5.09 -14.97
CA ARG A 107 -5.37 6.22 -15.31
C ARG A 107 -4.97 7.48 -14.53
N SER A 108 -4.73 7.38 -13.22
CA SER A 108 -4.28 8.52 -12.40
C SER A 108 -2.95 9.10 -12.90
N VAL A 109 -2.01 8.25 -13.33
CA VAL A 109 -0.74 8.68 -13.93
C VAL A 109 -0.99 9.42 -15.23
N GLU A 110 -1.81 8.88 -16.14
CA GLU A 110 -2.10 9.51 -17.42
C GLU A 110 -2.87 10.83 -17.29
N ASP A 111 -3.83 10.91 -16.39
CA ASP A 111 -4.60 12.13 -16.17
C ASP A 111 -3.74 13.24 -15.55
N TYR A 112 -2.85 12.89 -14.60
CA TYR A 112 -1.87 13.84 -14.10
C TYR A 112 -0.86 14.24 -15.17
N ALA A 113 -0.43 13.30 -16.02
CA ALA A 113 0.51 13.53 -17.12
C ALA A 113 -0.03 14.49 -18.18
N LYS A 114 -1.34 14.45 -18.48
CA LYS A 114 -2.02 15.38 -19.38
C LYS A 114 -2.00 16.80 -18.82
N ARG A 115 -2.29 16.96 -17.53
CA ARG A 115 -2.32 18.27 -16.86
C ARG A 115 -0.92 18.82 -16.57
N CYS A 116 0.03 17.94 -16.28
CA CYS A 116 1.41 18.26 -15.92
C CYS A 116 2.39 17.59 -16.88
N PRO A 117 2.60 18.18 -18.08
CA PRO A 117 3.39 17.55 -19.15
C PRO A 117 4.89 17.46 -18.84
N LYS A 118 5.38 18.16 -17.82
CA LYS A 118 6.77 18.10 -17.37
C LYS A 118 7.01 17.17 -16.17
N ALA A 119 5.94 16.72 -15.50
CA ALA A 119 6.08 15.86 -14.32
C ALA A 119 6.73 14.52 -14.70
N LYS A 120 7.65 14.05 -13.83
CA LYS A 120 8.21 12.70 -13.86
C LYS A 120 7.48 11.84 -12.83
N PHE A 121 7.34 10.55 -13.13
CA PHE A 121 6.46 9.67 -12.36
C PHE A 121 7.23 8.58 -11.63
N VAL A 122 6.78 8.33 -10.40
CA VAL A 122 7.08 7.10 -9.65
C VAL A 122 5.77 6.35 -9.50
N ILE A 123 5.74 5.12 -9.98
CA ILE A 123 4.68 4.18 -9.66
C ILE A 123 5.11 3.39 -8.43
N SER A 124 4.25 3.30 -7.43
CA SER A 124 4.60 2.63 -6.18
C SER A 124 3.45 1.83 -5.59
N GLY A 125 3.79 0.85 -4.78
CA GLY A 125 2.81 0.10 -4.01
C GLY A 125 3.47 -0.84 -3.03
N TRP A 126 2.70 -1.35 -2.08
CA TRP A 126 3.20 -2.32 -1.11
C TRP A 126 2.25 -3.48 -0.91
N SER A 127 2.77 -4.67 -0.60
CA SER A 127 1.97 -5.90 -0.48
C SER A 127 1.14 -6.15 -1.76
N GLN A 128 -0.19 -6.36 -1.65
CA GLN A 128 -1.11 -6.39 -2.79
C GLN A 128 -0.95 -5.17 -3.73
N GLY A 129 -0.71 -3.98 -3.17
CA GLY A 129 -0.50 -2.76 -3.95
C GLY A 129 0.77 -2.80 -4.82
N ALA A 130 1.80 -3.54 -4.43
CA ALA A 130 2.98 -3.76 -5.28
C ALA A 130 2.61 -4.55 -6.55
N LEU A 131 1.75 -5.57 -6.42
CA LEU A 131 1.21 -6.31 -7.57
C LEU A 131 0.40 -5.39 -8.48
N CYS A 132 -0.43 -4.49 -7.91
CA CYS A 132 -1.13 -3.48 -8.71
C CYS A 132 -0.15 -2.59 -9.49
N ALA A 133 0.92 -2.16 -8.82
CA ALA A 133 1.94 -1.28 -9.37
C ALA A 133 2.65 -1.94 -10.57
N HIS A 134 3.04 -3.22 -10.45
CA HIS A 134 3.55 -4.01 -11.59
C HIS A 134 2.53 -4.09 -12.72
N LYS A 135 1.31 -4.53 -12.43
CA LYS A 135 0.25 -4.72 -13.43
C LYS A 135 -0.16 -3.44 -14.16
N SER A 136 -0.03 -2.28 -13.51
CA SER A 136 -0.39 -0.98 -14.09
C SER A 136 0.37 -0.67 -15.38
N PHE A 137 1.57 -1.23 -15.57
CA PHE A 137 2.32 -1.09 -16.82
C PHE A 137 1.61 -1.75 -18.01
N ASN A 138 0.68 -2.67 -17.82
CA ASN A 138 -0.14 -3.18 -18.92
C ASN A 138 -1.32 -2.24 -19.26
N SER A 139 -1.74 -1.41 -18.31
CA SER A 139 -2.88 -0.49 -18.44
C SER A 139 -2.49 0.91 -18.95
N LEU A 140 -1.19 1.25 -18.98
CA LEU A 140 -0.70 2.51 -19.54
C LEU A 140 -0.73 2.51 -21.07
N THR A 141 -1.50 3.43 -21.66
CA THR A 141 -1.73 3.58 -23.09
C THR A 141 -0.80 4.61 -23.75
N SER A 142 -0.42 5.65 -23.02
CA SER A 142 0.41 6.74 -23.54
C SER A 142 1.91 6.43 -23.47
N SER A 143 2.55 6.20 -24.62
CA SER A 143 4.02 6.02 -24.70
C SER A 143 4.80 7.21 -24.16
N ALA A 144 4.30 8.43 -24.39
CA ALA A 144 4.88 9.67 -23.86
C ALA A 144 4.74 9.80 -22.33
N THR A 145 3.72 9.18 -21.73
CA THR A 145 3.60 9.09 -20.27
C THR A 145 4.53 8.01 -19.73
N ARG A 146 4.58 6.84 -20.39
CA ARG A 146 5.46 5.73 -20.01
C ARG A 146 6.94 6.11 -19.96
N SER A 147 7.40 6.92 -20.92
CA SER A 147 8.79 7.42 -20.94
C SER A 147 9.13 8.38 -19.79
N ARG A 148 8.12 8.92 -19.08
CA ARG A 148 8.30 9.78 -17.92
C ARG A 148 8.24 9.03 -16.59
N ILE A 149 7.94 7.73 -16.59
CA ILE A 149 8.01 6.88 -15.40
C ILE A 149 9.44 6.41 -15.22
N PHE A 150 10.14 6.95 -14.22
CA PHE A 150 11.56 6.68 -14.02
C PHE A 150 11.81 5.65 -12.91
N ALA A 151 10.83 5.37 -12.06
CA ALA A 151 10.94 4.36 -11.03
C ALA A 151 9.62 3.60 -10.80
N LEU A 152 9.75 2.29 -10.57
CA LEU A 152 8.76 1.45 -9.93
C LEU A 152 9.30 1.11 -8.53
N THR A 153 8.61 1.57 -7.48
CA THR A 153 9.04 1.39 -6.09
C THR A 153 8.10 0.48 -5.34
N THR A 154 8.56 -0.70 -4.94
CA THR A 154 7.74 -1.71 -4.26
C THR A 154 8.25 -2.04 -2.87
N PHE A 155 7.34 -2.31 -1.93
CA PHE A 155 7.66 -2.75 -0.57
C PHE A 155 6.91 -4.04 -0.24
N GLY A 156 7.58 -5.04 0.32
CA GLY A 156 6.94 -6.32 0.62
C GLY A 156 6.33 -6.95 -0.63
N ASP A 157 7.09 -6.97 -1.73
CA ASP A 157 6.59 -7.29 -3.05
C ASP A 157 6.35 -8.80 -3.22
N PRO A 158 5.10 -9.26 -3.34
CA PRO A 158 4.78 -10.67 -3.45
C PRO A 158 4.89 -11.19 -4.90
N ILE A 159 5.41 -10.42 -5.86
CA ILE A 159 5.48 -10.86 -7.27
C ILE A 159 6.09 -12.27 -7.45
N SER A 160 7.10 -12.60 -6.63
CA SER A 160 7.78 -13.90 -6.68
C SER A 160 6.88 -15.10 -6.35
N VAL A 161 5.80 -14.90 -5.58
CA VAL A 161 4.86 -15.97 -5.20
C VAL A 161 3.67 -16.10 -6.14
N TRP A 162 3.58 -15.22 -7.15
CA TRP A 162 2.49 -15.16 -8.13
C TRP A 162 2.96 -15.39 -9.58
N GLN A 163 4.23 -15.16 -9.88
CA GLN A 163 4.77 -15.23 -11.24
C GLN A 163 4.78 -16.64 -11.87
N ASP A 164 4.46 -17.67 -11.09
CA ASP A 164 4.33 -19.07 -11.50
C ASP A 164 3.04 -19.36 -12.26
N ASP A 165 1.94 -18.66 -11.97
CA ASP A 165 0.66 -18.80 -12.69
C ASP A 165 0.00 -17.46 -13.09
N MET A 166 0.60 -16.32 -12.75
CA MET A 166 0.12 -14.99 -13.14
C MET A 166 1.12 -14.25 -14.02
N PHE A 167 0.59 -13.53 -15.00
CA PHE A 167 1.39 -12.64 -15.86
C PHE A 167 1.55 -11.26 -15.22
N PHE A 168 2.81 -10.81 -15.16
CA PHE A 168 3.17 -9.43 -14.83
C PHE A 168 3.96 -8.83 -16.00
N PRO A 169 3.61 -7.61 -16.47
CA PRO A 169 4.34 -6.97 -17.56
C PRO A 169 5.77 -6.65 -17.14
N ALA A 170 6.71 -6.77 -18.07
CA ALA A 170 8.09 -6.37 -17.83
C ALA A 170 8.17 -4.87 -17.50
N VAL A 171 9.01 -4.52 -16.52
CA VAL A 171 9.32 -3.13 -16.19
C VAL A 171 10.05 -2.50 -17.39
N PRO A 172 9.60 -1.34 -17.91
CA PRO A 172 10.26 -0.68 -19.03
C PRO A 172 11.73 -0.37 -18.75
N SER A 173 12.58 -0.41 -19.77
CA SER A 173 14.04 -0.16 -19.61
C SER A 173 14.37 1.25 -19.11
N ASN A 174 13.48 2.23 -19.31
CA ASN A 174 13.60 3.58 -18.77
C ASN A 174 13.15 3.72 -17.31
N THR A 175 12.65 2.64 -16.69
CA THR A 175 12.10 2.62 -15.34
C THR A 175 12.99 1.74 -14.45
N LYS A 176 13.54 2.32 -13.39
CA LYS A 176 14.31 1.58 -12.39
C LYS A 176 13.36 0.84 -11.44
N LEU A 177 13.51 -0.47 -11.30
CA LEU A 177 12.84 -1.23 -10.22
C LEU A 177 13.60 -1.03 -8.91
N LEU A 178 12.93 -0.43 -7.93
CA LEU A 178 13.40 -0.20 -6.56
C LEU A 178 12.56 -1.06 -5.61
N SER A 179 12.96 -2.31 -5.41
CA SER A 179 12.23 -3.29 -4.60
C SER A 179 12.82 -3.43 -3.20
N TYR A 180 12.00 -3.23 -2.18
CA TYR A 180 12.37 -3.32 -0.77
C TYR A 180 11.68 -4.52 -0.11
N CYS A 181 12.49 -5.48 0.34
CA CYS A 181 12.04 -6.71 0.95
C CYS A 181 12.80 -6.99 2.24
N LYS A 182 12.11 -7.33 3.33
CA LYS A 182 12.72 -7.59 4.63
C LYS A 182 13.29 -9.01 4.67
N THR A 183 14.62 -9.12 4.67
CA THR A 183 15.32 -10.42 4.67
C THR A 183 15.85 -10.83 6.04
N SER A 184 16.15 -9.88 6.94
CA SER A 184 16.73 -10.18 8.27
C SER A 184 15.72 -10.72 9.29
N THR A 185 14.46 -10.30 9.16
CA THR A 185 13.29 -10.90 9.82
C THR A 185 12.37 -11.32 8.68
N PRO A 186 12.48 -12.57 8.19
CA PRO A 186 11.99 -12.94 6.88
C PRO A 186 10.50 -12.62 6.69
N ASP A 187 10.22 -11.73 5.74
CA ASP A 187 8.86 -11.57 5.21
C ASP A 187 8.58 -12.76 4.26
N PRO A 188 7.58 -13.60 4.55
CA PRO A 188 7.33 -14.81 3.77
C PRO A 188 6.86 -14.56 2.33
N LEU A 189 6.39 -13.34 2.03
CA LEU A 189 6.05 -12.93 0.67
C LEU A 189 7.28 -12.57 -0.16
N CYS A 190 8.35 -12.12 0.50
CA CYS A 190 9.62 -11.74 -0.11
C CYS A 190 10.70 -12.84 -0.08
N THR A 191 10.63 -13.74 0.90
CA THR A 191 11.64 -14.76 1.17
C THR A 191 10.98 -16.13 1.21
N ASN A 192 11.77 -17.20 1.11
CA ASN A 192 11.25 -18.55 1.35
C ASN A 192 11.36 -18.85 2.84
N PRO A 193 10.27 -18.77 3.63
CA PRO A 193 10.34 -19.02 5.07
C PRO A 193 10.71 -20.49 5.32
N LEU A 194 11.47 -20.74 6.39
CA LEU A 194 11.85 -22.08 6.84
C LEU A 194 10.78 -22.71 7.79
N GLU A 195 9.52 -22.29 7.69
CA GLU A 195 8.47 -22.68 8.64
C GLU A 195 7.71 -23.93 8.18
N ASP A 196 7.55 -24.89 9.09
CA ASP A 196 6.66 -26.05 8.95
C ASP A 196 5.22 -25.62 9.27
N LEU A 197 4.50 -25.16 8.24
CA LEU A 197 3.12 -24.72 8.37
C LEU A 197 2.14 -25.88 8.20
N PRO A 198 0.99 -25.86 8.90
CA PRO A 198 -0.02 -26.90 8.74
C PRO A 198 -0.49 -27.02 7.29
N HIS A 199 -0.52 -28.25 6.78
CA HIS A 199 -1.12 -28.58 5.49
C HIS A 199 -2.66 -28.64 5.54
N ASP A 200 -3.27 -28.64 6.73
CA ASP A 200 -4.72 -28.51 6.87
C ASP A 200 -5.14 -27.02 6.79
N PRO A 201 -6.07 -26.65 5.89
CA PRO A 201 -6.48 -25.26 5.71
C PRO A 201 -7.03 -24.57 6.97
N LYS A 202 -7.75 -25.30 7.83
CA LYS A 202 -8.33 -24.70 9.05
C LYS A 202 -7.25 -24.47 10.09
N GLN A 203 -6.37 -25.44 10.31
CA GLN A 203 -5.22 -25.31 11.21
C GLN A 203 -4.26 -24.22 10.73
N PHE A 204 -4.09 -24.07 9.42
CA PHE A 204 -3.31 -22.99 8.84
C PHE A 204 -3.88 -21.60 9.19
N VAL A 205 -5.19 -21.39 9.01
CA VAL A 205 -5.86 -20.14 9.40
C VAL A 205 -5.72 -19.88 10.90
N GLN A 206 -5.92 -20.90 11.73
CA GLN A 206 -5.73 -20.80 13.19
C GLN A 206 -4.29 -20.43 13.57
N ARG A 207 -3.30 -20.99 12.87
CA ARG A 207 -1.89 -20.66 13.08
C ARG A 207 -1.59 -19.21 12.73
N LEU A 208 -2.10 -18.71 11.61
CA LEU A 208 -1.96 -17.29 11.24
C LEU A 208 -2.61 -16.37 12.27
N GLU A 209 -3.82 -16.68 12.72
CA GLU A 209 -4.50 -15.91 13.79
C GLU A 209 -3.67 -15.87 15.07
N ALA A 210 -3.08 -16.99 15.47
CA ALA A 210 -2.23 -17.06 16.66
C ALA A 210 -0.98 -16.18 16.54
N ILE A 211 -0.30 -16.23 15.38
CA ILE A 211 0.87 -15.38 15.10
C ILE A 211 0.55 -13.89 15.30
N TRP A 212 -0.63 -13.46 14.84
CA TRP A 212 -1.06 -12.07 14.97
C TRP A 212 -1.52 -11.68 16.37
N LYS A 213 -2.11 -12.60 17.13
CA LYS A 213 -2.49 -12.36 18.54
C LYS A 213 -1.27 -12.12 19.43
N ASP A 214 -0.14 -12.77 19.13
CA ASP A 214 1.11 -12.64 19.89
C ASP A 214 1.94 -11.42 19.45
N PHE A 215 1.52 -10.69 18.41
CA PHE A 215 2.27 -9.55 17.91
C PHE A 215 2.21 -8.36 18.88
N SER A 216 3.38 -7.91 19.34
CA SER A 216 3.49 -6.71 20.16
C SER A 216 3.18 -5.46 19.34
N THR A 217 2.26 -4.63 19.83
CA THR A 217 1.92 -3.33 19.25
C THR A 217 2.51 -2.16 20.04
N ALA A 218 3.48 -2.40 20.93
CA ALA A 218 4.01 -1.39 21.85
C ALA A 218 4.62 -0.19 21.11
N ASP A 219 5.37 -0.45 20.04
CA ASP A 219 6.09 0.55 19.25
C ASP A 219 5.25 1.15 18.10
N LEU A 220 3.96 0.80 18.02
CA LEU A 220 3.07 1.25 16.95
C LEU A 220 2.32 2.54 17.33
N ASN A 221 2.05 3.38 16.33
CA ASN A 221 1.13 4.50 16.49
C ASN A 221 -0.35 4.03 16.51
N ASP A 222 -1.28 4.93 16.81
CA ASP A 222 -2.69 4.58 16.98
C ASP A 222 -3.33 4.04 15.69
N ALA A 223 -2.99 4.61 14.53
CA ALA A 223 -3.50 4.16 13.24
C ALA A 223 -3.00 2.74 12.91
N GLN A 224 -1.73 2.44 13.20
CA GLN A 224 -1.15 1.11 13.03
C GLN A 224 -1.75 0.10 14.02
N LYS A 225 -1.95 0.50 15.28
CA LYS A 225 -2.66 -0.33 16.29
C LYS A 225 -4.07 -0.68 15.83
N GLN A 226 -4.79 0.28 15.24
CA GLN A 226 -6.12 0.01 14.69
C GLN A 226 -6.04 -0.92 13.49
N ALA A 227 -5.07 -0.72 12.59
CA ALA A 227 -4.86 -1.60 11.44
C ALA A 227 -4.55 -3.05 11.85
N VAL A 228 -3.79 -3.28 12.94
CA VAL A 228 -3.60 -4.63 13.50
C VAL A 228 -4.91 -5.25 13.99
N LYS A 229 -5.75 -4.48 14.69
CA LYS A 229 -7.06 -4.98 15.15
C LYS A 229 -7.96 -5.35 13.97
N ASP A 230 -8.00 -4.50 12.95
CA ASP A 230 -8.79 -4.72 11.75
C ASP A 230 -8.28 -5.95 10.99
N LEU A 231 -6.95 -6.11 10.89
CA LEU A 231 -6.33 -7.29 10.28
C LEU A 231 -6.70 -8.59 11.00
N ILE A 232 -6.58 -8.64 12.33
CA ILE A 232 -6.95 -9.80 13.15
C ILE A 232 -8.44 -10.14 12.99
N SER A 233 -9.29 -9.13 12.79
CA SER A 233 -10.73 -9.29 12.58
C SER A 233 -11.10 -9.74 11.16
N GLU A 234 -10.54 -9.11 10.13
CA GLU A 234 -10.95 -9.28 8.74
C GLU A 234 -10.26 -10.44 8.02
N LEU A 235 -8.99 -10.72 8.34
CA LEU A 235 -8.25 -11.80 7.69
C LEU A 235 -8.92 -13.16 7.90
N PRO A 236 -9.32 -13.58 9.12
CA PRO A 236 -10.07 -14.82 9.33
C PRO A 236 -11.41 -14.87 8.62
N LYS A 237 -12.17 -13.77 8.65
CA LYS A 237 -13.50 -13.69 8.03
C LYS A 237 -13.41 -13.85 6.51
N GLN A 238 -12.41 -13.25 5.87
CA GLN A 238 -12.24 -13.35 4.43
C GLN A 238 -11.54 -14.64 4.02
N ALA A 239 -10.58 -15.14 4.80
CA ALA A 239 -9.91 -16.41 4.54
C ALA A 239 -10.85 -17.61 4.69
N SER A 240 -11.73 -17.62 5.70
CA SER A 240 -12.73 -18.68 5.88
C SER A 240 -13.72 -18.78 4.72
N LYS A 241 -14.12 -17.64 4.13
CA LYS A 241 -14.92 -17.61 2.89
C LYS A 241 -14.20 -18.19 1.69
N LYS A 242 -12.87 -18.32 1.75
CA LYS A 242 -12.01 -18.83 0.68
C LYS A 242 -11.28 -20.13 1.05
N ILE A 243 -11.75 -20.86 2.07
CA ILE A 243 -11.10 -22.09 2.58
C ILE A 243 -10.85 -23.14 1.48
N GLY A 244 -11.75 -23.23 0.50
CA GLY A 244 -11.58 -24.13 -0.65
C GLY A 244 -10.45 -23.72 -1.60
N LYS A 245 -10.24 -22.41 -1.80
CA LYS A 245 -9.12 -21.88 -2.59
C LYS A 245 -7.80 -22.03 -1.84
N LEU A 246 -7.79 -21.74 -0.53
CA LEU A 246 -6.64 -22.02 0.33
C LEU A 246 -6.23 -23.50 0.27
N GLY A 247 -7.18 -24.44 0.35
CA GLY A 247 -6.87 -25.87 0.22
C GLY A 247 -6.26 -26.23 -1.15
N LYS A 248 -6.78 -25.66 -2.25
CA LYS A 248 -6.19 -25.85 -3.59
C LYS A 248 -4.77 -25.29 -3.68
N ASP A 249 -4.54 -24.10 -3.12
CA ASP A 249 -3.23 -23.45 -3.15
C ASP A 249 -2.23 -24.22 -2.26
N ILE A 250 -2.63 -24.76 -1.10
CA ILE A 250 -1.79 -25.65 -0.30
C ILE A 250 -1.36 -26.88 -1.10
N LEU A 251 -2.31 -27.56 -1.76
CA LEU A 251 -2.03 -28.75 -2.55
C LEU A 251 -1.13 -28.46 -3.76
N ALA A 252 -1.20 -27.25 -4.32
CA ALA A 252 -0.35 -26.77 -5.39
C ALA A 252 1.04 -26.27 -4.91
N GLY A 253 1.30 -26.25 -3.59
CA GLY A 253 2.55 -25.71 -3.03
C GLY A 253 2.59 -24.18 -2.96
N HIS A 254 1.46 -23.51 -3.17
CA HIS A 254 1.31 -22.05 -3.19
C HIS A 254 0.95 -21.47 -1.81
N ILE A 255 1.27 -22.17 -0.71
CA ILE A 255 0.91 -21.75 0.64
C ILE A 255 1.48 -20.38 1.02
N ARG A 256 2.64 -20.00 0.46
CA ARG A 256 3.26 -18.69 0.66
C ARG A 256 2.36 -17.53 0.25
N ARG A 257 1.46 -17.70 -0.73
CA ARG A 257 0.48 -16.67 -1.10
C ARG A 257 -0.37 -16.26 0.10
N TRP A 258 -0.62 -17.16 1.04
CA TRP A 258 -1.47 -16.94 2.19
C TRP A 258 -0.70 -16.57 3.46
N MET A 259 0.63 -16.56 3.43
CA MET A 259 1.47 -16.28 4.59
C MET A 259 1.60 -14.78 4.79
N LEU A 260 0.90 -14.25 5.79
CA LEU A 260 1.02 -12.87 6.23
C LEU A 260 1.43 -12.85 7.70
N THR A 261 2.65 -12.40 7.98
CA THR A 261 3.21 -12.33 9.33
C THR A 261 3.56 -10.87 9.69
N PRO A 262 3.72 -10.54 10.98
CA PRO A 262 3.99 -9.16 11.39
C PRO A 262 5.25 -8.53 10.77
N GLN A 263 6.24 -9.34 10.39
CA GLN A 263 7.46 -8.91 9.72
C GLN A 263 7.16 -8.15 8.41
N HIS A 264 6.06 -8.49 7.73
CA HIS A 264 5.60 -7.84 6.50
C HIS A 264 5.20 -6.36 6.71
N PHE A 265 5.04 -5.91 7.94
CA PHE A 265 4.55 -4.55 8.26
C PHE A 265 5.66 -3.62 8.75
N LEU A 266 6.91 -4.11 8.79
CA LEU A 266 8.05 -3.37 9.34
C LEU A 266 8.75 -2.45 8.32
N TYR A 267 8.23 -2.30 7.10
CA TYR A 267 8.85 -1.52 6.03
C TYR A 267 8.93 -0.02 6.35
N GLY A 268 7.90 0.53 7.00
CA GLY A 268 7.80 1.93 7.41
C GLY A 268 8.04 2.18 8.90
N VAL A 269 8.44 1.15 9.66
CA VAL A 269 8.54 1.17 11.13
C VAL A 269 10.00 0.96 11.56
N GLY A 270 10.38 1.57 12.69
CA GLY A 270 11.70 1.39 13.31
C GLY A 270 12.70 2.52 13.05
N GLN A 271 13.95 2.34 13.50
CA GLN A 271 14.99 3.37 13.48
C GLN A 271 15.56 3.66 12.08
N SER A 272 15.49 2.70 11.16
CA SER A 272 15.96 2.85 9.78
C SER A 272 14.97 2.17 8.84
N PRO A 273 13.78 2.78 8.67
CA PRO A 273 12.73 2.18 7.87
C PRO A 273 13.14 2.19 6.39
N MET A 274 12.77 1.15 5.66
CA MET A 274 13.06 1.03 4.23
C MET A 274 12.43 2.16 3.41
N THR A 275 11.38 2.81 3.92
CA THR A 275 10.79 4.02 3.33
C THR A 275 11.78 5.19 3.24
N GLN A 276 12.70 5.35 4.20
CA GLN A 276 13.74 6.38 4.15
C GLN A 276 14.82 6.05 3.12
N GLN A 277 15.22 4.77 3.04
CA GLN A 277 16.12 4.30 1.99
C GLN A 277 15.51 4.53 0.61
N ALA A 278 14.24 4.15 0.43
CA ALA A 278 13.49 4.32 -0.81
C ALA A 278 13.40 5.77 -1.25
N ALA A 279 13.17 6.70 -0.32
CA ALA A 279 13.19 8.12 -0.62
C ALA A 279 14.56 8.59 -1.13
N GLY A 280 15.66 8.12 -0.52
CA GLY A 280 17.03 8.41 -0.98
C GLY A 280 17.31 7.87 -2.38
N ASP A 281 16.92 6.62 -2.64
CA ASP A 281 17.14 5.96 -3.93
C ASP A 281 16.31 6.60 -5.05
N ILE A 282 15.10 7.09 -4.74
CA ILE A 282 14.27 7.87 -5.68
C ILE A 282 14.90 9.22 -5.97
N VAL A 283 15.45 9.93 -4.96
CA VAL A 283 16.19 11.18 -5.19
C VAL A 283 17.37 10.93 -6.14
N ALA A 284 18.15 9.88 -5.89
CA ALA A 284 19.29 9.52 -6.74
C ALA A 284 18.83 9.19 -8.18
N ALA A 285 17.77 8.38 -8.34
CA ALA A 285 17.22 8.05 -9.65
C ALA A 285 16.66 9.28 -10.37
N TYR A 286 16.05 10.22 -9.65
CA TYR A 286 15.54 11.47 -10.21
C TYR A 286 16.67 12.35 -10.77
N GLN A 287 17.80 12.46 -10.06
CA GLN A 287 18.94 13.23 -10.56
C GLN A 287 19.47 12.71 -11.91
N SER A 288 19.36 11.40 -12.16
CA SER A 288 19.74 10.79 -13.43
C SER A 288 18.79 11.10 -14.60
N VAL A 289 17.58 11.60 -14.32
CA VAL A 289 16.53 11.85 -15.34
C VAL A 289 16.01 13.29 -15.35
N LYS A 290 16.59 14.18 -14.54
CA LYS A 290 16.19 15.59 -14.36
C LYS A 290 16.54 16.48 -15.57
N ALA A 291 17.24 15.94 -16.57
CA ALA A 291 17.60 16.64 -17.82
C ALA A 291 16.36 17.20 -18.54
#